data_AF-A0A4Y2IYK7-F1
#
_entry.id   AF-A0A4Y2IYK7-F1
#
_cell.length_a   1.000
_cell.length_b   1.000
_cell.length_c   1.000
_cell.angle_alpha   90.00
_cell.angle_beta   90.00
_cell.angle_gamma   90.00
#
_symmetry.space_group_name_H-M   'P 1'
#
loop_
_entity.id
_entity.type
_entity.pdbx_description
1 polymer ?
#
loop_
_entity_poly.entity_id
_entity_poly.type
_entity_poly.pdbx_seq_one_letter_code
_entity_poly.pdbx_strand_id
1 'polypeptide(L)'
;MPPQRLQLKIGSVIILLRNLDPPKLCNETRLSAKRLLTDIIEATILTGKQKGQDVLITRIPLVPTDINFSFKRLQFSVRLAFAITVNKAQGQSINWCGVNLESPCFSHGQLYVACSRVGSPKHLFIHAPGVN
;
A
#
# COMPACT_ATOMS: atom_id res chain seq x y z
N MET A 1 -1.97 12.67 4.84
CA MET A 1 -0.64 13.20 4.45
C MET A 1 0.40 12.07 4.44
N PRO A 2 1.39 12.04 3.53
CA PRO A 2 2.57 11.18 3.64
C PRO A 2 3.40 11.55 4.88
N PRO A 3 4.25 10.65 5.39
CA PRO A 3 5.12 10.95 6.52
C PRO A 3 6.07 12.13 6.22
N GLN A 4 6.45 12.88 7.25
CA GLN A 4 7.39 14.01 7.11
C GLN A 4 8.73 13.52 6.58
N ARG A 5 9.22 12.39 7.10
CA ARG A 5 10.41 11.69 6.62
C ARG A 5 9.97 10.41 5.93
N LEU A 6 10.15 10.34 4.61
CA LEU A 6 9.86 9.14 3.81
C LEU A 6 11.18 8.39 3.59
N GLN A 7 11.32 7.22 4.23
CA GLN A 7 12.46 6.34 4.05
C GLN A 7 12.03 5.14 3.20
N LEU A 8 12.67 4.97 2.05
CA LEU A 8 12.38 3.89 1.11
C LEU A 8 13.66 3.12 0.79
N LYS A 9 13.50 1.87 0.39
CA LYS A 9 14.56 1.03 -0.15
C LYS A 9 14.11 0.48 -1.51
N ILE A 10 15.06 0.22 -2.40
CA ILE A 10 14.77 -0.53 -3.63
C ILE A 10 14.13 -1.88 -3.25
N GLY A 11 13.10 -2.28 -3.99
CA GLY A 11 12.25 -3.44 -3.74
C GLY A 11 11.13 -3.22 -2.73
N SER A 12 11.08 -2.08 -2.02
CA SER A 12 10.01 -1.82 -1.07
C SER A 12 8.66 -1.60 -1.77
N VAL A 13 7.61 -2.18 -1.20
CA VAL A 13 6.25 -1.96 -1.67
C VAL A 13 5.74 -0.64 -1.11
N ILE A 14 5.28 0.22 -2.01
CA ILE A 14 4.69 1.52 -1.71
C ILE A 14 3.27 1.60 -2.26
N ILE A 15 2.49 2.53 -1.74
CA ILE A 15 1.13 2.80 -2.18
C ILE A 15 0.94 4.28 -2.43
N LEU A 16 0.22 4.63 -3.50
CA LEU A 16 -0.15 6.00 -3.81
C LEU A 16 -1.22 6.51 -2.83
N LEU A 17 -1.11 7.78 -2.47
CA LEU A 17 -2.00 8.49 -1.53
C LEU A 17 -2.94 9.46 -2.23
N ARG A 18 -2.73 9.70 -3.53
CA ARG A 18 -3.54 10.58 -4.37
C ARG A 18 -3.52 10.07 -5.81
N ASN A 19 -4.54 10.48 -6.55
CA ASN A 19 -4.57 10.32 -8.00
C ASN A 19 -3.47 11.19 -8.62
N LEU A 20 -2.63 10.59 -9.46
CA LEU A 20 -1.59 11.28 -10.23
C LEU A 20 -1.93 11.29 -11.72
N ASP A 21 -2.35 10.14 -12.25
CA ASP A 21 -2.64 9.96 -13.68
C ASP A 21 -3.77 8.94 -13.87
N PRO A 22 -5.04 9.30 -13.62
CA PRO A 22 -6.16 8.39 -13.82
C PRO A 22 -6.34 8.01 -15.30
N PRO A 23 -6.65 6.74 -15.63
CA PRO A 23 -6.99 5.65 -14.71
C PRO A 23 -5.78 4.81 -14.25
N LYS A 24 -4.55 5.23 -14.58
CA LYS A 24 -3.32 4.44 -14.39
C LYS A 24 -2.73 4.52 -12.99
N LEU A 25 -2.51 5.73 -12.50
CA LEU A 25 -1.97 6.01 -11.18
C LEU A 25 -3.05 6.68 -10.32
N CYS A 26 -3.90 5.83 -9.75
CA CYS A 26 -4.92 6.23 -8.81
C CYS A 26 -4.44 6.10 -7.36
N ASN A 27 -5.19 6.71 -6.46
CA ASN A 27 -5.04 6.46 -5.03
C ASN A 27 -5.12 4.95 -4.77
N GLU A 28 -4.32 4.47 -3.83
CA GLU A 28 -4.24 3.06 -3.45
C GLU A 28 -3.57 2.11 -4.46
N THR A 29 -3.10 2.60 -5.62
CA THR A 29 -2.29 1.78 -6.52
C THR A 29 -0.99 1.36 -5.81
N ARG A 30 -0.73 0.05 -5.76
CA ARG A 30 0.51 -0.51 -5.18
C ARG A 30 1.60 -0.56 -6.23
N LEU A 31 2.79 -0.12 -5.82
CA LEU A 31 3.98 -0.07 -6.65
C LEU A 31 5.14 -0.76 -5.92
N SER A 32 6.09 -1.32 -6.67
CA SER A 32 7.39 -1.76 -6.13
C SER A 32 8.45 -0.74 -6.53
N ALA A 33 9.17 -0.18 -5.56
CA ALA A 33 10.24 0.77 -5.82
C ALA A 33 11.39 0.11 -6.57
N LYS A 34 11.70 0.57 -7.77
CA LYS A 34 12.76 0.02 -8.63
C LYS A 34 14.04 0.85 -8.53
N ARG A 35 13.94 2.19 -8.60
CA ARG A 35 15.06 3.12 -8.42
C ARG A 35 14.61 4.35 -7.63
N LEU A 36 15.50 4.85 -6.78
CA LEU A 36 15.27 6.03 -5.94
C LEU A 36 16.30 7.10 -6.32
N LEU A 37 15.82 8.18 -6.91
CA LEU A 37 16.58 9.38 -7.25
C LEU A 37 16.14 10.53 -6.32
N THR A 38 16.85 11.66 -6.39
CA THR A 38 16.57 12.82 -5.51
C THR A 38 15.10 13.28 -5.57
N ASP A 39 14.54 13.36 -6.78
CA ASP A 39 13.17 13.89 -7.01
C ASP A 39 12.26 12.94 -7.82
N ILE A 40 12.74 11.72 -8.10
CA ILE A 40 12.01 10.72 -8.88
C ILE A 40 12.12 9.35 -8.20
N ILE A 41 10.99 8.67 -8.10
CA ILE A 41 10.93 7.24 -7.78
C ILE A 41 10.49 6.51 -9.04
N GLU A 42 11.36 5.66 -9.60
CA GLU A 42 10.96 4.69 -10.61
C GLU A 42 10.35 3.48 -9.89
N ALA A 43 9.14 3.08 -10.28
CA ALA A 43 8.43 1.98 -9.63
C ALA A 43 7.59 1.18 -10.62
N THR A 44 7.37 -0.11 -10.32
CA THR A 44 6.56 -1.00 -11.16
C THR A 44 5.17 -1.20 -10.54
N ILE A 45 4.12 -1.13 -11.34
CA ILE A 45 2.73 -1.36 -10.88
C ILE A 45 2.54 -2.82 -10.51
N LEU A 46 2.04 -3.09 -9.29
CA LEU A 46 1.86 -4.44 -8.77
C LEU A 46 0.45 -5.01 -8.96
N THR A 47 -0.55 -4.14 -9.12
CA THR A 47 -1.98 -4.49 -9.08
C THR A 47 -2.77 -3.83 -10.20
N GLY A 48 -3.88 -4.44 -10.62
CA GLY A 48 -4.80 -3.87 -11.60
C GLY A 48 -4.43 -4.14 -13.06
N LYS A 49 -5.13 -3.48 -13.98
CA LYS A 49 -5.04 -3.72 -15.44
C LYS A 49 -3.65 -3.40 -16.03
N GLN A 50 -2.89 -2.50 -15.40
CA GLN A 50 -1.58 -2.06 -15.86
C GLN A 50 -0.43 -2.66 -15.03
N LYS A 51 -0.68 -3.79 -14.36
CA LYS A 51 0.34 -4.55 -13.65
C LYS A 51 1.55 -4.82 -14.55
N GLY A 52 2.75 -4.64 -14.00
CA GLY A 52 4.03 -4.84 -14.68
C GLY A 52 4.55 -3.63 -15.44
N GLN A 53 3.78 -2.55 -15.58
CA GLN A 53 4.28 -1.32 -16.18
C GLN A 53 5.15 -0.52 -15.21
N ASP A 54 6.24 0.03 -15.72
CA ASP A 54 7.07 0.98 -14.98
C ASP A 54 6.50 2.40 -15.09
N VAL A 55 6.62 3.14 -13.98
CA VAL A 55 6.14 4.51 -13.83
C VAL A 55 7.15 5.35 -13.05
N LEU A 56 7.13 6.65 -13.31
CA LEU A 56 7.92 7.64 -12.59
C LEU A 56 7.01 8.43 -11.67
N ILE A 57 7.32 8.43 -10.37
CA ILE A 57 6.61 9.20 -9.36
C ILE A 57 7.48 10.40 -8.98
N THR A 58 6.94 11.59 -9.20
CA THR A 58 7.58 12.86 -8.84
C THR A 58 7.01 13.40 -7.52
N ARG A 59 7.68 14.41 -6.97
CA ARG A 59 7.16 15.13 -5.80
C ARG A 59 6.04 16.08 -6.22
N ILE A 60 4.97 16.13 -5.42
CA ILE A 60 3.85 17.06 -5.63
C ILE A 60 3.67 17.96 -4.41
N PRO A 61 3.20 19.21 -4.60
CA PRO A 61 2.84 20.07 -3.48
C PRO A 61 1.60 19.53 -2.78
N LEU A 62 1.71 19.32 -1.48
CA LEU A 62 0.64 18.84 -0.63
C LEU A 62 0.23 19.95 0.34
N VAL A 63 -1.04 20.32 0.26
CA VAL A 63 -1.69 21.25 1.20
C VAL A 63 -2.46 20.42 2.23
N PRO A 64 -2.18 20.58 3.54
CA PRO A 64 -3.02 20.00 4.59
C PRO A 64 -4.34 20.77 4.66
N THR A 65 -5.46 20.05 4.70
CA THR A 65 -6.82 20.64 4.80
C THR A 65 -7.26 20.88 6.23
N ASP A 66 -6.53 20.32 7.20
CA ASP A 66 -7.02 20.14 8.58
C ASP A 66 -6.44 21.19 9.54
N ILE A 67 -5.84 22.26 9.02
CA ILE A 67 -5.17 23.33 9.79
C ILE A 67 -5.59 24.71 9.29
N ASN A 68 -5.72 25.67 10.21
CA ASN A 68 -6.17 27.04 9.93
C ASN A 68 -5.10 27.94 9.28
N PHE A 69 -3.97 27.38 8.85
CA PHE A 69 -2.90 28.12 8.16
C PHE A 69 -2.49 27.41 6.87
N SER A 70 -2.18 28.18 5.84
CA SER A 70 -1.77 27.65 4.53
C SER A 70 -0.31 27.20 4.57
N PHE A 71 -0.10 25.89 4.50
CA PHE A 71 1.23 25.28 4.36
C PHE A 71 1.27 24.41 3.11
N LYS A 72 2.35 24.52 2.33
CA LYS A 72 2.61 23.65 1.18
C LYS A 72 3.86 22.82 1.44
N ARG A 73 3.73 21.51 1.36
CA ARG A 73 4.87 20.58 1.46
C ARG A 73 5.09 19.87 0.14
N LEU A 74 6.25 20.05 -0.47
CA LEU A 74 6.66 19.27 -1.64
C LEU A 74 7.11 17.86 -1.19
N GLN A 75 6.37 16.82 -1.58
CA GLN A 75 6.69 15.45 -1.19
C GLN A 75 6.14 14.44 -2.19
N PHE A 76 6.75 13.25 -2.26
CA PHE A 76 6.15 12.12 -2.98
C PHE A 76 4.81 11.74 -2.34
N SER A 77 3.77 11.54 -3.16
CA SER A 77 2.44 11.14 -2.69
C SER A 77 2.35 9.64 -2.38
N VAL A 78 3.36 9.08 -1.72
CA VAL A 78 3.45 7.64 -1.42
C VAL A 78 3.68 7.37 0.06
N ARG A 79 3.39 6.13 0.49
CA ARG A 79 3.86 5.56 1.76
C ARG A 79 4.26 4.10 1.59
N LEU A 80 5.05 3.58 2.51
CA LEU A 80 5.32 2.14 2.60
C LEU A 80 4.03 1.35 2.84
N ALA A 81 3.92 0.20 2.17
CA ALA A 81 2.73 -0.66 2.15
C ALA A 81 3.12 -2.14 2.23
N PHE A 82 3.90 -2.50 3.27
CA PHE A 82 4.27 -3.89 3.57
C PHE A 82 3.05 -4.73 3.93
N ALA A 83 2.17 -4.19 4.78
CA ALA A 83 0.91 -4.80 5.17
C ALA A 83 -0.28 -3.99 4.64
N ILE A 84 -1.39 -4.66 4.40
CA ILE A 84 -2.68 -4.05 4.07
C ILE A 84 -3.73 -4.57 5.05
N THR A 85 -4.71 -3.74 5.36
CA THR A 85 -5.86 -4.18 6.16
C THR A 85 -6.71 -5.18 5.38
N VAL A 86 -7.37 -6.11 6.07
CA VAL A 86 -8.28 -7.09 5.47
C VAL A 86 -9.32 -6.45 4.55
N ASN A 87 -9.95 -5.35 4.99
CA ASN A 87 -10.96 -4.63 4.20
C ASN A 87 -10.40 -4.12 2.86
N LYS A 88 -9.11 -3.77 2.80
CA LYS A 88 -8.43 -3.32 1.58
C LYS A 88 -7.98 -4.47 0.69
N ALA A 89 -7.75 -5.64 1.26
CA ALA A 89 -7.47 -6.87 0.52
C ALA A 89 -8.74 -7.47 -0.12
N GLN A 90 -9.93 -7.02 0.25
CA GLN A 90 -11.19 -7.53 -0.28
C GLN A 90 -11.25 -7.38 -1.81
N GLY A 91 -11.61 -8.47 -2.50
CA GLY A 91 -11.64 -8.51 -3.97
C GLY A 91 -10.28 -8.72 -4.64
N GLN A 92 -9.18 -8.80 -3.88
CA GLN A 92 -7.86 -9.13 -4.43
C GLN A 92 -7.53 -10.61 -4.23
N SER A 93 -6.90 -11.23 -5.23
CA SER A 93 -6.31 -12.57 -5.08
C SER A 93 -4.82 -12.45 -4.77
N ILE A 94 -4.38 -13.08 -3.69
CA ILE A 94 -3.02 -13.00 -3.15
C ILE A 94 -2.39 -14.39 -3.17
N ASN A 95 -1.22 -14.53 -3.79
CA ASN A 95 -0.55 -15.83 -3.92
C ASN A 95 0.00 -16.35 -2.58
N TRP A 96 0.55 -15.44 -1.76
CA TRP A 96 1.17 -15.70 -0.46
C TRP A 96 0.71 -14.64 0.53
N CYS A 97 0.12 -15.04 1.66
CA CYS A 97 -0.41 -14.11 2.64
C CYS A 97 -0.03 -14.51 4.07
N GLY A 98 0.46 -13.53 4.82
CA GLY A 98 0.53 -13.58 6.28
C GLY A 98 -0.66 -12.80 6.86
N VAL A 99 -1.43 -13.42 7.74
CA VAL A 99 -2.50 -12.78 8.51
C VAL A 99 -1.99 -12.58 9.93
N ASN A 100 -1.83 -11.32 10.34
CA ASN A 100 -1.47 -10.96 11.70
C ASN A 100 -2.73 -10.72 12.54
N LEU A 101 -2.90 -11.51 13.61
CA LEU A 101 -4.00 -11.46 14.57
C LEU A 101 -3.52 -11.07 15.98
N GLU A 102 -2.40 -10.35 16.10
CA GLU A 102 -1.99 -9.70 17.37
C GLU A 102 -3.09 -8.84 17.98
N SER A 103 -3.95 -8.25 17.15
CA SER A 103 -5.19 -7.60 17.58
C SER A 103 -6.39 -8.44 17.14
N PRO A 104 -7.41 -8.60 18.01
CA PRO A 104 -8.59 -9.39 17.69
C PRO A 104 -9.35 -8.79 16.49
N CYS A 105 -10.01 -9.65 15.71
CA CYS A 105 -10.86 -9.20 14.62
C CYS A 105 -12.02 -8.36 15.17
N PHE A 106 -12.22 -7.17 14.61
CA PHE A 106 -13.24 -6.22 15.06
C PHE A 106 -14.66 -6.63 14.63
N SER A 107 -14.80 -7.38 13.53
CA SER A 107 -16.11 -7.79 13.03
C SER A 107 -16.17 -9.24 12.55
N HIS A 108 -17.39 -9.80 12.59
CA HIS A 108 -17.68 -11.14 12.12
C HIS A 108 -17.32 -11.28 10.63
N GLY A 109 -16.63 -12.37 10.28
CA GLY A 109 -16.25 -12.67 8.90
C GLY A 109 -14.94 -12.03 8.40
N GLN A 110 -14.27 -11.15 9.16
CA GLN A 110 -12.99 -10.57 8.72
C GLN A 110 -11.90 -11.63 8.50
N LEU A 111 -11.76 -12.58 9.42
CA LEU A 111 -10.81 -13.67 9.27
C LEU A 111 -11.12 -14.50 8.01
N TYR A 112 -12.39 -14.80 7.76
CA TYR A 112 -12.82 -15.51 6.56
C TYR A 112 -12.49 -14.72 5.28
N VAL A 113 -12.75 -13.40 5.28
CA VAL A 113 -12.39 -12.54 4.15
C VAL A 113 -10.88 -12.57 3.92
N ALA A 114 -10.06 -12.53 4.97
CA ALA A 114 -8.60 -12.60 4.87
C ALA A 114 -8.12 -13.95 4.29
N CYS A 115 -8.59 -15.07 4.84
CA CYS A 115 -8.22 -16.41 4.40
C CYS A 115 -8.66 -16.69 2.96
N SER A 116 -9.86 -16.24 2.57
CA SER A 116 -10.38 -16.41 1.21
C SER A 116 -9.63 -15.62 0.14
N ARG A 117 -8.65 -14.77 0.50
CA ARG A 117 -7.80 -14.08 -0.48
C ARG A 117 -6.73 -15.00 -1.07
N VAL A 118 -6.43 -16.13 -0.44
CA VAL A 118 -5.38 -17.07 -0.86
C VAL A 118 -6.00 -18.33 -1.46
N GLY A 119 -5.54 -18.73 -2.64
CA GLY A 119 -6.08 -19.90 -3.35
C GLY A 119 -5.62 -21.25 -2.80
N SER A 120 -4.57 -21.28 -1.97
CA SER A 120 -4.02 -22.51 -1.37
C SER A 120 -3.73 -22.30 0.12
N PRO A 121 -4.19 -23.20 1.01
CA PRO A 121 -3.86 -23.16 2.43
C PRO A 121 -2.35 -23.18 2.71
N LYS A 122 -1.54 -23.81 1.84
CA LYS A 122 -0.07 -23.88 2.00
C LYS A 122 0.62 -22.52 1.90
N HIS A 123 -0.03 -21.53 1.32
CA HIS A 123 0.52 -20.18 1.17
C HIS A 123 -0.11 -19.17 2.14
N LEU A 124 -0.90 -19.65 3.11
CA LEU A 124 -1.52 -18.86 4.15
C LEU A 124 -0.81 -19.12 5.48
N PHE A 125 -0.26 -18.07 6.07
CA PHE A 125 0.39 -18.11 7.38
C PHE A 125 -0.40 -17.23 8.34
N ILE A 126 -0.81 -17.78 9.49
CA ILE A 126 -1.56 -17.04 10.49
C ILE A 126 -0.69 -16.89 11.72
N HIS A 127 -0.50 -15.65 12.17
CA HIS A 127 0.18 -15.32 13.41
C HIS A 127 -0.87 -14.86 14.43
N ALA A 128 -1.03 -15.61 15.52
CA ALA A 128 -2.04 -15.35 16.55
C ALA A 128 -1.44 -15.52 17.96
N PRO A 129 -0.74 -14.52 18.49
CA PRO A 129 -0.21 -14.57 19.85
C PRO A 129 -1.34 -14.32 20.85
N GLY A 130 -1.77 -15.38 21.56
CA GLY A 130 -2.79 -15.28 22.61
C GLY A 130 -4.03 -16.15 22.44
N VAL A 131 -4.10 -16.95 21.37
CA VAL A 131 -5.08 -18.04 21.25
C VAL A 131 -4.34 -19.35 21.54
N ASN A 132 -4.34 -19.77 22.80
CA ASN A 132 -4.12 -21.17 23.19
C ASN A 132 -5.41 -21.95 22.99
#